data_AF-A0A956GKM3-F1
#
_entry.id   AF-A0A956GKM3-F1
#
_cell.length_a   1.000
_cell.length_b   1.000
_cell.length_c   1.000
_cell.angle_alpha   90.00
_cell.angle_beta   90.00
_cell.angle_gamma   90.00
#
_symmetry.space_group_name_H-M   'P 1'
#
loop_
_entity.id
_entity.type
_entity.pdbx_description
1 polymer ?
#
loop_
_entity_poly.entity_id
_entity_poly.type
_entity_poly.pdbx_seq_one_letter_code
_entity_poly.pdbx_strand_id
1 'polypeptide(L)'
;MTATATAGTGDFACSQCGHRQPAMAATCAACGSDTVHDLRLARTRELFDDIELRLRDRREGRIRAAAVVVGMAVVITLWFVPGWWAFRRKAYALPFLADQIGLMVVVAIGATKLLELKFRGKRFPYLETLPPPEG
;
A
#
# COMPACT_ATOMS: atom_id res chain seq x y z
N MET A 1 10.42 45.14 4.34
CA MET A 1 10.47 44.20 5.48
C MET A 1 10.63 42.81 4.89
N THR A 2 11.87 42.34 4.77
CA THR A 2 12.24 41.02 4.25
C THR A 2 11.89 39.97 5.30
N ALA A 3 10.78 39.26 5.10
CA ALA A 3 10.47 38.10 5.91
C ALA A 3 11.48 37.00 5.60
N THR A 4 12.48 36.84 6.46
CA THR A 4 13.28 35.60 6.54
C THR A 4 12.35 34.50 7.00
N ALA A 5 11.77 33.77 6.04
CA ALA A 5 11.05 32.53 6.30
C ALA A 5 12.06 31.55 6.92
N THR A 6 11.98 31.37 8.23
CA THR A 6 12.72 30.32 8.94
C THR A 6 12.39 29.00 8.28
N ALA A 7 13.39 28.39 7.63
CA ALA A 7 13.28 27.02 7.11
C ALA A 7 12.85 26.11 8.26
N GLY A 8 11.60 25.66 8.20
CA GLY A 8 11.08 24.71 9.15
C GLY A 8 11.75 23.38 8.92
N THR A 9 11.99 22.62 9.98
CA THR A 9 12.45 21.23 9.86
C THR A 9 11.56 20.45 8.87
N GLY A 10 12.14 20.11 7.71
CA GLY A 10 11.55 19.24 6.71
C GLY A 10 10.90 19.90 5.49
N ASP A 11 11.36 21.09 5.09
CA ASP A 11 10.93 21.74 3.85
C ASP A 11 11.34 20.98 2.58
N PHE A 12 12.29 20.04 2.68
CA PHE A 12 12.76 19.24 1.56
C PHE A 12 12.40 17.77 1.76
N ALA A 13 12.12 17.07 0.67
CA ALA A 13 11.94 15.62 0.71
C ALA A 13 12.54 14.94 -0.50
N CYS A 14 12.93 13.68 -0.29
CA CYS A 14 13.41 12.81 -1.35
C CYS A 14 12.25 12.08 -2.02
N SER A 15 12.12 12.19 -3.34
CA SER A 15 11.08 11.46 -4.12
C SER A 15 11.32 9.94 -4.14
N GLN A 16 12.58 9.50 -4.06
CA GLN A 16 12.93 8.09 -4.05
C GLN A 16 12.59 7.36 -2.75
N CYS A 17 12.96 7.88 -1.57
CA CYS A 17 12.73 7.19 -0.30
C CYS A 17 11.64 7.81 0.59
N GLY A 18 11.26 9.07 0.36
CA GLY A 18 10.30 9.81 1.21
C GLY A 18 10.89 10.38 2.48
N HIS A 19 12.22 10.38 2.64
CA HIS A 19 12.86 11.01 3.79
C HIS A 19 12.79 12.54 3.69
N ARG A 20 12.35 13.19 4.77
CA ARG A 20 12.35 14.65 4.90
C ARG A 20 13.72 15.13 5.37
N GLN A 21 14.15 16.25 4.84
CA GLN A 21 15.43 16.86 5.15
C GLN A 21 15.22 18.33 5.55
N PRO A 22 15.99 18.84 6.54
CA PRO A 22 15.84 20.20 7.01
C PRO A 22 16.36 21.25 6.01
N ALA A 23 17.27 20.87 5.11
CA ALA A 23 17.88 21.76 4.13
C ALA A 23 18.01 21.07 2.76
N MET A 24 18.14 21.88 1.71
CA MET A 24 18.41 21.39 0.36
C MET A 24 19.81 20.80 0.30
N ALA A 25 19.91 19.52 -0.06
CA ALA A 25 21.16 18.81 -0.24
C ALA A 25 21.21 18.22 -1.65
N ALA A 26 22.42 18.09 -2.20
CA ALA A 26 22.64 17.47 -3.52
C ALA A 26 22.26 15.98 -3.53
N THR A 27 22.29 15.33 -2.37
CA THR A 27 21.91 13.91 -2.21
C THR A 27 21.07 13.72 -0.96
N CYS A 28 20.27 12.67 -0.95
CA CYS A 28 19.44 12.30 0.19
C CYS A 28 20.27 11.67 1.30
N ALA A 29 20.18 12.21 2.52
CA ALA A 29 20.87 11.66 3.69
C ALA A 29 20.49 10.21 4.05
N ALA A 30 19.31 9.73 3.64
CA ALA A 30 18.84 8.38 3.95
C ALA A 30 19.17 7.34 2.88
N CYS A 31 19.01 7.68 1.60
CA CYS A 31 19.17 6.71 0.50
C CYS A 31 20.21 7.10 -0.55
N GLY A 32 20.87 8.26 -0.43
CA GLY A 32 21.94 8.70 -1.32
C GLY A 32 21.51 9.16 -2.71
N SER A 33 20.20 9.21 -3.02
CA SER A 33 19.72 9.68 -4.33
C SER A 33 19.83 11.19 -4.47
N ASP A 34 20.08 11.66 -5.69
CA ASP A 34 20.15 13.07 -6.07
C ASP A 34 18.77 13.76 -6.23
N THR A 35 17.68 13.00 -6.13
CA THR A 35 16.30 13.49 -6.31
C THR A 35 15.71 14.09 -5.03
N VAL A 36 16.30 15.18 -4.55
CA VAL A 36 15.79 15.97 -3.41
C VAL A 36 15.00 17.16 -3.95
N HIS A 37 13.77 17.34 -3.49
CA HIS A 37 12.88 18.40 -3.94
C HIS A 37 12.35 19.24 -2.78
N ASP A 38 12.14 20.52 -3.06
CA ASP A 38 11.54 21.48 -2.12
C ASP A 38 10.01 21.32 -2.11
N LEU A 39 9.47 20.98 -0.95
CA LEU A 39 8.05 20.77 -0.71
C LEU A 39 7.26 22.08 -0.64
N ARG A 40 7.88 23.26 -0.61
CA ARG A 40 7.15 24.53 -0.62
C ARG A 40 6.49 24.81 -1.96
N LEU A 41 7.13 24.37 -3.05
CA LEU A 41 6.62 24.53 -4.40
C LEU A 41 5.43 23.60 -4.66
N ALA A 42 4.33 24.17 -5.17
CA ALA A 42 3.13 23.41 -5.57
C ALA A 42 3.46 22.26 -6.55
N ARG A 43 4.26 22.54 -7.58
CA ARG A 43 4.68 21.55 -8.59
C ARG A 43 5.37 20.33 -7.99
N THR A 44 6.20 20.53 -6.96
CA THR A 44 6.87 19.42 -6.28
C THR A 44 5.88 18.56 -5.52
N ARG A 45 4.90 19.17 -4.84
CA ARG A 45 3.85 18.42 -4.13
C ARG A 45 3.01 17.59 -5.08
N GLU A 46 2.63 18.16 -6.21
CA GLU A 46 1.92 17.44 -7.28
C GLU A 46 2.73 16.21 -7.75
N LEU A 47 4.05 16.34 -7.88
CA LEU A 47 4.93 15.22 -8.21
C LEU A 47 4.88 14.13 -7.13
N PHE A 48 4.94 14.49 -5.84
CA PHE A 48 4.84 13.51 -4.75
C PHE A 48 3.48 12.82 -4.70
N ASP A 49 2.39 13.54 -4.96
CA ASP A 49 1.04 12.99 -5.04
C ASP A 49 0.92 12.02 -6.23
N ASP A 50 1.44 12.36 -7.41
CA ASP A 50 1.49 11.44 -8.57
C ASP A 50 2.33 10.18 -8.26
N ILE A 51 3.47 10.33 -7.58
CA ILE A 51 4.28 9.19 -7.12
C ILE A 51 3.47 8.31 -6.15
N GLU A 52 2.77 8.89 -5.17
CA GLU A 52 1.97 8.13 -4.21
C GLU A 52 0.81 7.39 -4.89
N LEU A 53 0.15 8.04 -5.87
CA LEU A 53 -0.89 7.43 -6.68
C LEU A 53 -0.36 6.21 -7.44
N ARG A 54 0.75 6.34 -8.16
CA ARG A 54 1.37 5.22 -8.89
C ARG A 54 1.80 4.09 -7.97
N LEU A 55 2.32 4.42 -6.79
CA LEU A 55 2.70 3.42 -5.79
C LEU A 55 1.49 2.74 -5.18
N ARG A 56 0.38 3.45 -5.00
CA ARG A 56 -0.90 2.88 -4.57
C ARG A 56 -1.42 1.91 -5.62
N ASP A 57 -1.46 2.29 -6.90
CA ASP A 57 -1.92 1.42 -7.98
C ASP A 57 -1.08 0.13 -8.07
N ARG A 58 0.26 0.25 -7.99
CA ARG A 58 1.14 -0.93 -7.94
C ARG A 58 0.96 -1.78 -6.68
N ARG A 59 0.60 -1.18 -5.55
CA ARG A 59 0.30 -1.92 -4.31
C ARG A 59 -1.04 -2.64 -4.43
N GLU A 60 -2.07 -1.98 -4.93
CA GLU A 60 -3.38 -2.59 -5.17
C GLU A 60 -3.28 -3.76 -6.14
N GLY A 61 -2.56 -3.61 -7.25
CA GLY A 61 -2.32 -4.70 -8.19
C GLY A 61 -1.64 -5.90 -7.53
N ARG A 62 -0.60 -5.66 -6.70
CA ARG A 62 0.08 -6.72 -5.94
C ARG A 62 -0.81 -7.36 -4.87
N ILE A 63 -1.63 -6.58 -4.16
CA ILE A 63 -2.56 -7.08 -3.14
C ILE A 63 -3.62 -7.97 -3.78
N ARG A 64 -4.20 -7.55 -4.91
CA ARG A 64 -5.18 -8.35 -5.65
C ARG A 64 -4.56 -9.66 -6.14
N ALA A 65 -3.36 -9.62 -6.72
CA ALA A 65 -2.63 -10.82 -7.13
C ALA A 65 -2.32 -11.75 -5.94
N ALA A 66 -1.85 -11.21 -4.82
CA ALA A 66 -1.57 -11.97 -3.61
C ALA A 66 -2.83 -12.61 -3.03
N ALA A 67 -3.97 -11.90 -3.00
CA ALA A 67 -5.24 -12.44 -2.52
C ALA A 67 -5.70 -13.64 -3.37
N VAL A 68 -5.55 -13.57 -4.70
CA VAL A 68 -5.86 -14.70 -5.61
C VAL A 68 -4.95 -15.89 -5.32
N VAL A 69 -3.63 -15.68 -5.19
CA VAL A 69 -2.67 -16.75 -4.90
C VAL A 69 -2.95 -17.40 -3.55
N VAL A 70 -3.22 -16.61 -2.51
CA VAL A 70 -3.57 -17.11 -1.18
C VAL A 70 -4.89 -17.88 -1.23
N GLY A 71 -5.91 -17.37 -1.93
CA GLY A 71 -7.19 -18.06 -2.11
C GLY A 71 -7.03 -19.41 -2.80
N MET A 72 -6.26 -19.47 -3.89
CA MET A 72 -5.94 -20.72 -4.58
C MET A 72 -5.17 -21.69 -3.69
N ALA A 73 -4.15 -21.23 -2.97
CA ALA A 73 -3.36 -22.07 -2.08
C ALA A 73 -4.23 -22.69 -0.96
N VAL A 74 -5.14 -21.93 -0.37
CA VAL A 74 -6.08 -22.41 0.65
C VAL A 74 -6.99 -23.49 0.06
N VAL A 75 -7.61 -23.24 -1.10
CA VAL A 75 -8.51 -24.21 -1.75
C VAL A 75 -7.78 -25.50 -2.12
N ILE A 76 -6.58 -25.39 -2.69
CA ILE A 76 -5.73 -26.54 -3.01
C ILE A 76 -5.43 -27.32 -1.74
N THR A 77 -4.99 -26.64 -0.67
CA THR A 77 -4.65 -27.29 0.61
C THR A 77 -5.85 -28.04 1.17
N LEU A 78 -7.04 -27.43 1.17
CA LEU A 78 -8.29 -28.07 1.59
C LEU A 78 -8.64 -29.31 0.76
N TRP A 79 -8.23 -29.35 -0.52
CA TRP A 79 -8.45 -30.51 -1.38
C TRP A 79 -7.60 -31.71 -0.99
N PHE A 80 -6.37 -31.45 -0.52
CA PHE A 80 -5.39 -32.47 -0.15
C PHE A 80 -5.52 -32.96 1.29
N VAL A 81 -6.38 -32.39 2.13
CA VAL A 81 -6.61 -32.87 3.50
C VAL A 81 -7.37 -34.22 3.45
N PRO A 82 -6.72 -35.36 3.80
CA PRO A 82 -7.40 -36.65 3.81
C PRO A 82 -8.49 -36.64 4.88
N GLY A 83 -9.70 -37.10 4.52
CA GLY A 83 -10.86 -37.13 5.42
C GLY A 83 -11.72 -35.86 5.43
N TRP A 84 -11.25 -34.74 4.88
CA TRP A 84 -12.05 -33.50 4.76
C TRP A 84 -13.36 -33.76 4.01
N TRP A 85 -13.28 -34.41 2.84
CA TRP A 85 -14.45 -34.75 2.02
C TRP A 85 -15.39 -35.77 2.68
N ALA A 86 -14.89 -36.61 3.58
CA ALA A 86 -15.72 -37.57 4.32
C ALA A 86 -16.50 -36.88 5.45
N PHE A 87 -15.87 -35.94 6.16
CA PHE A 87 -16.51 -35.10 7.17
C PHE A 87 -17.54 -34.15 6.53
N ARG A 88 -17.17 -33.50 5.42
CA ARG A 88 -18.01 -32.50 4.74
C ARG A 88 -19.34 -33.07 4.22
N ARG A 89 -19.31 -34.29 3.65
CA ARG A 89 -20.52 -35.01 3.20
C ARG A 89 -21.51 -35.30 4.32
N LYS A 90 -21.05 -35.39 5.58
CA LYS A 90 -21.93 -35.59 6.75
C LYS A 90 -22.42 -34.27 7.36
N ALA A 91 -21.65 -33.19 7.24
CA ALA A 91 -21.96 -31.91 7.88
C ALA A 91 -22.92 -31.02 7.09
N TYR A 92 -22.91 -31.04 5.76
CA TYR A 92 -23.72 -30.15 4.93
C TYR A 92 -24.30 -30.84 3.69
N ALA A 93 -25.62 -30.71 3.48
CA ALA A 93 -26.34 -31.19 2.31
C ALA A 93 -26.45 -30.13 1.19
N LEU A 94 -25.45 -29.23 1.08
CA LEU A 94 -25.42 -28.26 -0.01
C LEU A 94 -24.94 -28.92 -1.31
N PRO A 95 -25.51 -28.53 -2.48
CA PRO A 95 -25.01 -28.99 -3.76
C PRO A 95 -23.52 -28.63 -3.90
N PHE A 96 -22.71 -29.62 -4.27
CA PHE A 96 -21.25 -29.61 -4.26
C PHE A 96 -20.60 -28.36 -4.88
N LEU A 97 -21.25 -27.77 -5.89
CA LEU A 97 -20.77 -26.58 -6.60
C LEU A 97 -20.97 -25.28 -5.80
N ALA A 98 -22.10 -25.14 -5.09
CA ALA A 98 -22.42 -23.91 -4.35
C ALA A 98 -21.56 -23.76 -3.09
N ASP A 99 -21.27 -24.87 -2.42
CA ASP A 99 -20.38 -24.91 -1.25
C ASP A 99 -18.92 -24.57 -1.64
N GLN A 100 -18.46 -25.03 -2.80
CA GLN A 100 -17.12 -24.67 -3.32
C GLN A 100 -17.00 -23.18 -3.63
N ILE A 101 -17.99 -22.62 -4.33
CA ILE A 101 -18.00 -21.19 -4.67
C ILE A 101 -18.07 -20.35 -3.38
N GLY A 102 -18.93 -20.74 -2.43
CA GLY A 102 -19.06 -20.06 -1.14
C GLY A 102 -17.73 -20.03 -0.38
N LEU A 103 -17.02 -21.15 -0.29
CA LEU A 103 -15.73 -21.20 0.40
C LEU A 103 -14.67 -20.35 -0.32
N MET A 104 -14.63 -20.37 -1.67
CA MET A 104 -13.71 -19.52 -2.44
C MET A 104 -13.96 -18.03 -2.17
N VAL A 105 -15.23 -17.61 -2.17
CA VAL A 105 -15.60 -16.21 -1.92
C VAL A 105 -15.22 -15.78 -0.50
N VAL A 106 -15.52 -16.60 0.52
CA VAL A 106 -15.19 -16.27 1.92
C VAL A 106 -13.68 -16.15 2.12
N VAL A 107 -12.91 -17.10 1.58
CA VAL A 107 -11.44 -17.06 1.68
C VAL A 107 -10.88 -15.85 0.93
N ALA A 108 -11.38 -15.54 -0.26
CA ALA A 108 -10.94 -14.40 -1.05
C ALA A 108 -11.21 -13.07 -0.32
N ILE A 109 -12.41 -12.89 0.25
CA ILE A 109 -12.77 -11.69 1.02
C ILE A 109 -11.88 -11.58 2.26
N GLY A 110 -11.72 -12.66 3.03
CA GLY A 110 -10.90 -12.69 4.23
C GLY A 110 -9.44 -12.34 3.94
N ALA A 111 -8.85 -12.96 2.90
CA ALA A 111 -7.48 -12.69 2.48
C ALA A 111 -7.30 -11.23 2.02
N THR A 112 -8.25 -10.70 1.25
CA THR A 112 -8.21 -9.32 0.77
C THR A 112 -8.24 -8.34 1.94
N LYS A 113 -9.16 -8.52 2.90
CA LYS A 113 -9.27 -7.65 4.08
C LYS A 113 -8.02 -7.69 4.97
N LEU A 114 -7.45 -8.87 5.16
CA LEU A 114 -6.23 -9.03 5.94
C LEU A 114 -5.03 -8.34 5.28
N LEU A 115 -4.91 -8.46 3.95
CA LEU A 115 -3.85 -7.81 3.18
C LEU A 115 -4.04 -6.28 3.15
N GLU A 116 -5.28 -5.78 2.98
CA GLU A 116 -5.58 -4.35 3.07
C GLU A 116 -5.16 -3.74 4.41
N LEU A 117 -5.47 -4.41 5.53
CA LEU A 117 -5.08 -3.96 6.87
C LEU A 117 -3.56 -3.90 7.03
N LYS A 118 -2.83 -4.90 6.51
CA LYS A 118 -1.37 -4.96 6.62
C LYS A 118 -0.65 -3.89 5.78
N PHE A 119 -1.23 -3.49 4.64
CA PHE A 119 -0.57 -2.61 3.66
C PHE A 119 -1.14 -1.19 3.58
N ARG A 120 -1.93 -0.77 4.58
CA ARG A 120 -2.59 0.55 4.62
C ARG A 120 -1.65 1.76 4.79
N GLY A 121 -0.34 1.54 4.87
CA GLY A 121 0.66 2.60 5.08
C GLY A 121 0.87 3.49 3.84
N LYS A 122 0.70 4.82 4.01
CA LYS A 122 1.11 5.84 3.03
C LYS A 122 2.62 6.03 3.07
N ARG A 123 3.26 6.24 1.91
CA ARG A 123 4.72 6.46 1.86
C ARG A 123 5.11 7.86 2.34
N PHE A 124 4.28 8.85 2.05
CA PHE A 124 4.51 10.25 2.40
C PHE A 124 3.40 10.77 3.33
N PRO A 125 3.33 10.29 4.59
CA PRO A 125 2.23 10.65 5.51
C PRO A 125 2.20 12.14 5.88
N TYR A 126 3.33 12.83 5.73
CA TYR A 126 3.49 14.23 6.13
C TYR A 126 2.90 15.24 5.14
N LEU A 127 2.57 14.84 3.90
CA LEU A 127 2.03 15.76 2.88
C LEU A 127 0.72 16.41 3.34
N GLU A 128 -0.09 15.68 4.11
CA GLU A 128 -1.38 16.15 4.65
C GLU A 128 -1.23 17.20 5.75
N THR A 129 -0.04 17.28 6.36
CA THR A 129 0.24 18.17 7.50
C THR A 129 0.99 19.44 7.09
N LEU A 130 1.34 19.59 5.82
CA LEU A 130 2.09 20.75 5.35
C LEU A 130 1.19 21.99 5.21
N PRO A 131 1.71 23.19 5.51
CA PRO A 131 1.02 24.44 5.20
C PRO A 131 0.74 24.53 3.69
N PRO A 132 -0.25 25.31 3.22
CA PRO A 132 -0.55 25.44 1.78
C PRO A 132 0.70 25.80 0.97
N PRO A 133 0.83 25.30 -0.28
CA PRO A 133 2.00 25.56 -1.09
C PRO A 133 2.10 27.04 -1.45
N GLU A 134 3.33 27.52 -1.59
CA GLU A 134 3.60 28.84 -2.15
C GLU A 134 3.50 28.70 -3.69
N GLY A 135 2.66 29.54 -4.29
CA GLY A 135 2.32 29.51 -5.72
C GLY A 135 3.43 30.03 -6.61
#